data_AF-A0A936W2S5-F1
#
_entry.id   AF-A0A936W2S5-F1
#
_cell.length_a   1.000
_cell.length_b   1.000
_cell.length_c   1.000
_cell.angle_alpha   90.00
_cell.angle_beta   90.00
_cell.angle_gamma   90.00
#
_symmetry.space_group_name_H-M   'P 1'
#
loop_
_entity.id
_entity.type
_entity.pdbx_description
1 polymer ?
#
loop_
_entity_poly.entity_id
_entity_poly.type
_entity_poly.pdbx_seq_one_letter_code
_entity_poly.pdbx_strand_id
1 'polypeptide(L)'
;MFYGIDEQDGLVGIEIQELDTFRLRVQQKIEDGFYPRPGFKIKFLETSENKYIFIIQVHKSFSGPHAVKSSDQYYYRSDAGKRRMDHFQLKNAFLQSNALKEEIEKFCNRKVSEILLKETLFS
;
A
#
# COMPACT_ATOMS: atom_id res chain seq x y z
N MET A 1 1.20 -8.45 3.96
CA MET A 1 0.21 -9.54 4.02
C MET A 1 0.88 -10.77 3.44
N PHE A 2 0.72 -11.92 4.08
CA PHE A 2 1.31 -13.20 3.65
C PHE A 2 0.18 -14.16 3.27
N TYR A 3 0.39 -14.92 2.21
CA TYR A 3 -0.56 -15.92 1.71
C TYR A 3 0.19 -17.22 1.44
N GLY A 4 -0.45 -18.36 1.70
CA GLY A 4 0.18 -19.68 1.64
C GLY A 4 0.95 -20.05 2.91
N ILE A 5 0.59 -19.42 4.04
CA ILE A 5 1.09 -19.77 5.37
C ILE A 5 -0.10 -20.22 6.21
N ASP A 6 0.01 -21.41 6.79
CA ASP A 6 -0.93 -21.96 7.76
C ASP A 6 -0.41 -21.76 9.19
N GLU A 7 -1.32 -21.60 10.16
CA GLU A 7 -0.97 -21.36 11.56
C GLU A 7 -0.38 -22.59 12.26
N GLN A 8 -0.74 -23.80 11.80
CA GLN A 8 -0.28 -25.07 12.36
C GLN A 8 0.83 -25.68 11.50
N ASP A 9 0.62 -25.73 10.18
CA ASP A 9 1.48 -26.45 9.24
C ASP A 9 2.59 -25.57 8.62
N GLY A 10 2.59 -24.25 8.90
CA GLY A 10 3.61 -23.33 8.45
C GLY A 10 3.55 -23.05 6.94
N LEU A 11 4.63 -23.26 6.20
CA LEU A 11 4.77 -22.84 4.79
C LEU A 11 4.11 -23.84 3.83
N VAL A 12 2.79 -23.82 3.73
CA VAL A 12 2.02 -24.77 2.89
C VAL A 12 2.07 -24.43 1.40
N GLY A 13 2.13 -23.13 1.08
CA GLY A 13 2.09 -22.63 -0.29
C GLY A 13 0.70 -22.73 -0.94
N ILE A 14 0.50 -21.98 -2.01
CA ILE A 14 -0.71 -22.00 -2.85
C ILE A 14 -0.32 -22.54 -4.21
N GLU A 15 -1.11 -23.48 -4.73
CA GLU A 15 -0.91 -24.02 -6.07
C GLU A 15 -1.21 -22.95 -7.14
N ILE A 16 -0.23 -22.65 -7.98
CA ILE A 16 -0.31 -21.64 -9.04
C ILE A 16 0.30 -22.24 -10.31
N GLN A 17 -0.55 -22.53 -11.29
CA GLN A 17 -0.13 -23.14 -12.56
C GLN A 17 0.66 -22.18 -13.46
N GLU A 18 0.26 -20.90 -13.51
CA GLU A 18 0.88 -19.89 -14.35
C GLU A 18 1.10 -18.62 -13.51
N LEU A 19 2.37 -18.41 -13.14
CA LEU A 19 2.76 -17.41 -12.13
C LEU A 19 2.55 -15.98 -12.64
N ASP A 20 2.82 -15.73 -13.92
CA ASP A 20 2.77 -14.38 -14.49
C ASP A 20 1.32 -13.89 -14.62
N THR A 21 0.42 -14.75 -15.10
CA THR A 21 -1.01 -14.51 -15.16
C THR A 21 -1.59 -14.30 -13.77
N PHE A 22 -1.18 -15.10 -12.79
CA PHE A 22 -1.62 -14.93 -11.41
C PHE A 22 -1.14 -13.58 -10.84
N ARG A 23 0.14 -13.23 -11.05
CA ARG A 23 0.72 -11.95 -10.62
C ARG A 23 -0.05 -10.77 -11.22
N LEU A 24 -0.27 -10.78 -12.54
CA LEU A 24 -0.99 -9.73 -13.24
C LEU A 24 -2.41 -9.57 -12.69
N ARG A 25 -3.11 -10.69 -12.47
CA ARG A 25 -4.46 -10.69 -11.91
C ARG A 25 -4.51 -10.10 -10.50
N VAL A 26 -3.55 -10.42 -9.64
CA VAL A 26 -3.47 -9.82 -8.29
C VAL A 26 -3.18 -8.33 -8.39
N GLN A 27 -2.25 -7.91 -9.25
CA GLN A 27 -1.91 -6.51 -9.45
C GLN A 27 -3.14 -5.70 -9.91
N GLN A 28 -3.84 -6.15 -10.95
CA GLN A 28 -5.05 -5.52 -11.47
C GLN A 28 -6.13 -5.42 -10.38
N LYS A 29 -6.37 -6.49 -9.61
CA LYS A 29 -7.34 -6.46 -8.50
C LYS A 29 -7.04 -5.37 -7.47
N ILE A 30 -5.77 -5.11 -7.16
CA ILE A 30 -5.38 -4.07 -6.21
C ILE A 30 -5.50 -2.68 -6.85
N GLU A 31 -5.02 -2.50 -8.08
CA GLU A 31 -5.07 -1.19 -8.76
C GLU A 31 -6.50 -0.75 -9.10
N ASP A 32 -7.37 -1.71 -9.41
CA ASP A 32 -8.76 -1.45 -9.79
C ASP A 32 -9.70 -1.45 -8.59
N GLY A 33 -9.35 -2.15 -7.50
CA GLY A 33 -10.20 -2.29 -6.33
C GLY A 33 -10.24 -1.07 -5.39
N PHE A 34 -9.27 -0.16 -5.48
CA PHE A 34 -9.10 0.92 -4.49
C PHE A 34 -8.93 2.31 -5.12
N TYR A 35 -9.43 3.34 -4.44
CA TYR A 35 -9.18 4.74 -4.78
C TYR A 35 -8.93 5.60 -3.52
N PRO A 36 -7.88 6.45 -3.48
CA PRO A 36 -6.77 6.53 -4.43
C PRO A 36 -6.01 5.20 -4.55
N ARG A 37 -5.22 4.99 -5.61
CA ARG A 37 -4.48 3.73 -5.77
C ARG A 37 -3.38 3.64 -4.71
N PRO A 38 -3.32 2.58 -3.89
CA PRO A 38 -2.23 2.41 -2.94
C PRO A 38 -0.94 2.02 -3.66
N GLY A 39 0.21 2.43 -3.12
CA GLY A 39 1.50 1.88 -3.54
C GLY A 39 1.72 0.50 -2.91
N PHE A 40 2.13 -0.49 -3.69
CA PHE A 40 2.39 -1.85 -3.19
C PHE A 40 3.52 -2.55 -3.94
N LYS A 41 4.01 -3.64 -3.34
CA LYS A 41 4.91 -4.61 -3.96
C LYS A 41 4.38 -6.02 -3.75
N ILE A 42 4.51 -6.86 -4.78
CA ILE A 42 4.17 -8.28 -4.71
C ILE A 42 5.46 -9.08 -4.89
N LYS A 43 5.69 -10.05 -3.99
CA LYS A 43 6.79 -11.03 -4.12
C LYS A 43 6.21 -12.43 -4.06
N PHE A 44 6.69 -13.30 -4.94
CA PHE A 44 6.40 -14.73 -4.93
C PHE A 44 7.65 -15.48 -4.47
N LEU A 45 7.44 -16.49 -3.64
CA LEU A 45 8.47 -17.40 -3.13
C LEU A 45 7.97 -18.81 -3.40
N GLU A 46 8.68 -19.56 -4.21
CA GLU A 46 8.36 -20.97 -4.46
C GLU A 46 8.70 -21.82 -3.23
N THR A 47 7.75 -22.65 -2.80
CA THR A 47 7.93 -23.57 -1.66
C THR A 47 8.14 -25.00 -2.12
N SER A 48 7.49 -25.41 -3.20
CA SER A 48 7.65 -26.68 -3.90
C SER A 48 7.14 -26.52 -5.34
N GLU A 49 7.28 -27.55 -6.18
CA GLU A 49 6.79 -27.52 -7.56
C GLU A 49 5.35 -26.96 -7.66
N ASN A 50 5.20 -25.86 -8.40
CA ASN A 50 3.95 -25.11 -8.59
C ASN A 50 3.26 -24.59 -7.32
N LYS A 51 3.91 -24.59 -6.16
CA LYS A 51 3.39 -24.01 -4.92
C LYS A 51 4.18 -22.77 -4.52
N TYR A 52 3.45 -21.71 -4.24
CA TYR A 52 4.05 -20.41 -3.92
C TYR A 52 3.44 -19.80 -2.66
N ILE A 53 4.30 -19.18 -1.88
CA ILE A 53 3.91 -18.13 -0.95
C ILE A 53 3.97 -16.81 -1.70
N PHE A 54 2.98 -15.96 -1.52
CA PHE A 54 3.06 -14.59 -2.02
C PHE A 54 2.83 -13.56 -0.93
N ILE A 55 3.60 -12.49 -1.05
CA ILE A 55 3.70 -11.41 -0.07
C ILE A 55 3.25 -10.14 -0.75
N ILE A 56 2.22 -9.51 -0.19
CA ILE A 56 1.79 -8.17 -0.60
C ILE A 56 2.23 -7.18 0.47
N GLN A 57 3.20 -6.34 0.13
CA GLN A 57 3.61 -5.22 0.97
C GLN A 57 2.90 -3.96 0.47
N VAL A 58 1.97 -3.42 1.27
CA VAL A 58 1.34 -2.13 1.01
C VAL A 58 2.17 -1.05 1.68
N HIS A 59 2.62 -0.06 0.92
CA HIS A 59 3.40 1.06 1.45
C HIS A 59 2.51 2.04 2.22
N LYS A 60 3.11 2.78 3.16
CA LYS A 60 2.41 3.92 3.78
C LYS A 60 2.06 4.93 2.68
N SER A 61 0.79 5.30 2.62
CA SER A 61 0.28 6.23 1.62
C SER A 61 0.29 7.67 2.13
N PHE A 62 0.56 8.60 1.23
CA PHE A 62 0.43 10.05 1.44
C PHE A 62 -0.87 10.62 0.86
N SER A 63 -1.67 9.79 0.20
CA SER A 63 -2.95 10.14 -0.42
C SER A 63 -4.13 9.39 0.23
N GLY A 64 -3.94 8.91 1.46
CA GLY A 64 -5.02 8.26 2.19
C GLY A 64 -6.11 9.26 2.61
N PRO A 65 -7.24 8.76 3.14
CA PRO A 65 -7.63 7.35 3.26
C PRO A 65 -8.03 6.71 1.92
N HIS A 66 -7.92 5.39 1.82
CA HIS A 66 -8.28 4.61 0.62
C HIS A 66 -9.69 4.01 0.76
N ALA A 67 -10.53 4.18 -0.26
CA ALA A 67 -11.84 3.56 -0.38
C ALA A 67 -11.77 2.26 -1.20
N VAL A 68 -12.65 1.31 -0.89
CA VAL A 68 -12.94 0.15 -1.74
C VAL A 68 -13.95 0.59 -2.80
N LYS A 69 -13.54 0.62 -4.08
CA LYS A 69 -14.34 1.20 -5.17
C LYS A 69 -15.72 0.56 -5.33
N SER A 70 -15.86 -0.74 -5.10
CA SER A 70 -17.15 -1.43 -5.28
C SER A 70 -18.21 -1.03 -4.26
N SER A 71 -17.84 -0.33 -3.19
CA SER A 71 -18.75 0.03 -2.10
C SER A 71 -18.67 1.50 -1.68
N ASP A 72 -17.67 2.23 -2.17
CA ASP A 72 -17.30 3.57 -1.71
C ASP A 72 -17.10 3.68 -0.19
N GLN A 73 -16.67 2.57 0.42
CA GLN A 73 -16.44 2.49 1.86
C GLN A 73 -14.96 2.50 2.21
N TYR A 74 -14.65 3.19 3.29
CA TYR A 74 -13.32 3.30 3.87
C TYR A 74 -13.17 2.32 5.02
N TYR A 75 -12.01 1.69 5.09
CA TYR A 75 -11.71 0.68 6.09
C TYR A 75 -10.34 0.92 6.70
N TYR A 76 -10.19 0.51 7.95
CA TYR A 76 -8.90 0.44 8.63
C TYR A 76 -8.65 -0.98 9.16
N ARG A 77 -7.39 -1.27 9.42
CA ARG A 77 -6.97 -2.50 10.11
C ARG A 77 -6.83 -2.20 11.59
N SER A 78 -7.44 -3.05 12.40
CA SER A 78 -7.29 -3.12 13.85
C SER A 78 -6.81 -4.52 14.22
N ASP A 79 -6.47 -4.72 15.49
CA ASP A 79 -6.06 -6.04 16.00
C ASP A 79 -7.18 -7.08 15.84
N ALA A 80 -8.44 -6.64 15.84
CA ALA A 80 -9.62 -7.47 15.58
C ALA A 80 -9.98 -7.58 14.08
N GLY A 81 -9.08 -7.21 13.18
CA GLY A 81 -9.27 -7.30 11.73
C GLY A 81 -9.75 -6.00 11.07
N LYS A 82 -10.43 -6.16 9.92
CA LYS A 82 -10.90 -5.07 9.04
C LYS A 82 -12.17 -4.44 9.61
N ARG A 83 -12.19 -3.12 9.79
CA ARG A 83 -13.37 -2.36 10.26
C ARG A 83 -13.66 -1.18 9.35
N ARG A 84 -14.95 -0.89 9.15
CA ARG A 84 -15.38 0.31 8.41
C ARG A 84 -15.09 1.55 9.26
N MET A 85 -14.59 2.60 8.63
CA MET A 85 -14.42 3.90 9.29
C MET A 85 -15.78 4.56 9.51
N ASP A 86 -15.99 5.11 10.70
CA ASP A 86 -17.09 6.04 10.96
C ASP A 86 -16.76 7.46 10.44
N HIS A 87 -17.72 8.37 10.59
CA HIS A 87 -17.57 9.76 10.12
C HIS A 87 -16.39 10.50 10.77
N PHE A 88 -16.19 10.34 12.09
CA PHE A 88 -15.11 11.01 12.81
C PHE A 88 -13.75 10.45 12.42
N GLN A 89 -13.64 9.13 12.33
CA GLN A 89 -12.44 8.44 11.87
C GLN A 89 -12.06 8.86 10.46
N LEU A 90 -13.05 8.90 9.55
CA LEU A 90 -12.83 9.32 8.18
C LEU A 90 -12.34 10.77 8.10
N LYS A 91 -13.01 11.69 8.81
CA LYS A 91 -12.62 13.10 8.88
C LYS A 91 -11.18 13.25 9.39
N ASN A 92 -10.84 12.56 10.48
CA ASN A 92 -9.50 12.61 11.05
C ASN A 92 -8.44 12.04 10.09
N ALA A 93 -8.76 10.95 9.39
CA ALA A 93 -7.84 10.35 8.42
C ALA A 93 -7.54 11.31 7.25
N PHE A 94 -8.54 12.02 6.73
CA PHE A 94 -8.33 13.05 5.69
C PHE A 94 -7.45 14.20 6.21
N LEU A 95 -7.73 14.71 7.41
CA LEU A 95 -6.94 15.80 8.01
C LEU A 95 -5.47 15.39 8.20
N GLN A 96 -5.22 14.18 8.69
CA GLN A 96 -3.87 13.65 8.85
C GLN A 96 -3.14 13.52 7.51
N SER A 97 -3.80 13.04 6.46
CA SER A 97 -3.17 12.90 5.15
C SER A 97 -2.84 14.27 4.54
N ASN A 98 -3.70 15.27 4.71
CA ASN A 98 -3.45 16.62 4.22
C ASN A 98 -2.29 17.28 4.97
N ALA A 99 -2.25 17.17 6.30
CA ALA A 99 -1.15 17.71 7.10
C ALA A 99 0.20 17.08 6.70
N LEU A 100 0.23 15.76 6.50
CA LEU A 100 1.43 15.06 6.06
C LEU A 100 1.87 15.51 4.66
N LYS A 101 0.93 15.73 3.74
CA LYS A 101 1.22 16.26 2.40
C LYS A 101 1.85 17.65 2.47
N GLU A 102 1.30 18.55 3.29
CA GLU A 102 1.86 19.89 3.50
C GLU A 102 3.27 19.86 4.10
N GLU A 103 3.53 18.96 5.05
CA GLU A 103 4.87 18.78 5.63
C GLU A 103 5.89 18.32 4.59
N ILE A 104 5.50 17.39 3.72
CA ILE A 104 6.34 16.90 2.62
C ILE A 104 6.63 18.03 1.63
N GLU A 105 5.61 18.80 1.24
CA GLU A 105 5.79 19.95 0.33
C GLU A 105 6.72 21.00 0.94
N LYS A 106 6.54 21.36 2.22
CA LYS A 106 7.43 22.28 2.93
C LYS A 106 8.87 21.77 2.98
N PHE A 107 9.05 20.47 3.25
CA PHE A 107 10.37 19.85 3.25
C PHE A 107 11.03 19.93 1.87
N CYS A 108 10.33 19.52 0.81
CA CYS A 108 10.83 19.57 -0.56
C CYS A 108 11.20 20.99 -0.98
N ASN A 109 10.32 21.97 -0.74
CA ASN A 109 10.58 23.38 -1.06
C ASN A 109 11.83 23.89 -0.36
N ARG A 110 11.98 23.60 0.95
CA ARG A 110 13.18 23.97 1.70
C ARG A 110 14.44 23.35 1.11
N LYS A 111 14.41 22.05 0.79
CA LYS A 111 15.57 21.35 0.19
C LYS A 111 15.95 21.91 -1.18
N VAL A 112 14.97 22.23 -2.02
CA VAL A 112 15.21 22.84 -3.34
C VAL A 112 15.83 24.23 -3.19
N SER A 113 15.30 25.06 -2.29
CA SER A 113 15.88 26.38 -2.00
C SER A 113 17.31 26.30 -1.47
N GLU A 114 17.62 25.35 -0.57
CA GLU A 114 18.99 25.12 -0.07
C GLU A 114 19.98 24.77 -1.19
N ILE A 115 19.53 24.02 -2.21
CA ILE A 115 20.37 23.63 -3.36
C ILE A 115 20.59 24.83 -4.28
N LEU A 116 19.51 25.53 -4.66
CA LEU A 116 19.59 26.70 -5.53
C LEU A 116 20.48 27.81 -4.95
N LEU A 117 20.34 28.09 -3.65
CA LEU A 117 21.18 29.10 -2.98
C LEU A 117 22.66 28.74 -3.04
N LYS A 118 23.01 27.45 -2.88
CA LYS A 118 24.40 27.00 -3.03
C LYS A 118 24.90 27.22 -4.45
N GLU A 119 24.14 26.85 -5.47
CA GLU A 119 24.54 27.04 -6.87
C GLU A 119 24.79 28.53 -7.20
N THR A 120 23.95 29.45 -6.71
CA THR A 120 24.16 30.90 -6.89
C THR A 120 25.35 31.47 -6.12
N LEU A 121 25.81 30.81 -5.05
CA LEU A 121 26.98 31.26 -4.28
C LEU A 121 28.31 30.74 -4.83
N PHE A 122 28.27 29.75 -5.74
CA PHE A 122 29.45 29.17 -6.40
C PHE A 122 29.55 29.53 -7.89
N SER A 123 28.69 30.43 -8.38
CA SER A 123 28.76 31.06 -9.71
C SER A 123 29.15 32.53 -9.59
#